data_AF-A0A158IZX2-F1
#
_entry.id   AF-A0A158IZX2-F1
#
_cell.length_a   1.000
_cell.length_b   1.000
_cell.length_c   1.000
_cell.angle_alpha   90.00
_cell.angle_beta   90.00
_cell.angle_gamma   90.00
#
_symmetry.space_group_name_H-M   'P 1'
#
loop_
_entity.id
_entity.type
_entity.pdbx_description
1 polymer ?
#
loop_
_entity_poly.entity_id
_entity_poly.type
_entity_poly.pdbx_seq_one_letter_code
_entity_poly.pdbx_strand_id
1 'polypeptide(L)'
;MKAGRTIYTGLTQSSFDVLMQTFTIMGQTIKAYELDKYADFVIRPNLAAMSGSDFGQRNAAILAGEEAVAKIWPELQRQMAAKGATV
;
A
#
# COMPACT_ATOMS: atom_id res chain seq x y z
N MET A 1 -48.41 -12.41 24.19
CA MET A 1 -48.54 -12.55 22.71
C MET A 1 -48.05 -11.29 22.03
N LYS A 2 -46.90 -11.36 21.33
CA LYS A 2 -46.37 -10.55 20.20
C LYS A 2 -44.95 -11.08 19.93
N ALA A 3 -44.79 -12.24 19.31
CA ALA A 3 -44.72 -12.43 17.85
C ALA A 3 -43.63 -11.58 17.17
N GLY A 4 -42.44 -12.19 17.11
CA GLY A 4 -41.42 -12.15 16.04
C GLY A 4 -41.18 -10.89 15.21
N ARG A 5 -39.95 -10.37 15.28
CA ARG A 5 -39.15 -9.96 14.10
C ARG A 5 -37.69 -9.60 14.45
N THR A 6 -36.83 -10.56 14.77
CA THR A 6 -35.37 -10.29 14.82
C THR A 6 -34.52 -11.49 14.42
N ILE A 7 -34.67 -11.92 13.17
CA ILE A 7 -33.79 -12.87 12.47
C ILE A 7 -34.00 -12.48 10.99
N TYR A 8 -33.09 -11.91 10.21
CA TYR A 8 -31.89 -12.53 9.63
C TYR A 8 -31.04 -11.53 8.80
N THR A 9 -30.78 -10.30 9.26
CA THR A 9 -29.99 -9.32 8.46
C THR A 9 -28.47 -9.35 8.73
N GLY A 10 -27.96 -10.25 9.58
CA GLY A 10 -26.58 -10.20 10.08
C GLY A 10 -25.54 -11.16 9.44
N LEU A 11 -25.96 -12.11 8.60
CA LEU A 11 -25.05 -13.15 8.08
C LEU A 11 -24.23 -12.70 6.86
N THR A 12 -24.78 -11.81 6.03
CA THR A 12 -24.10 -11.28 4.83
C THR A 12 -23.11 -10.17 5.17
N GLN A 13 -23.40 -9.33 6.17
CA GLN A 13 -22.44 -8.37 6.72
C GLN A 13 -21.25 -9.10 7.35
N SER A 14 -21.48 -10.04 8.28
CA SER A 14 -20.37 -10.75 8.94
C SER A 14 -19.47 -11.52 7.96
N SER A 15 -20.04 -12.19 6.95
CA SER A 15 -19.22 -12.95 5.98
C SER A 15 -18.46 -12.03 5.01
N PHE A 16 -19.07 -10.92 4.58
CA PHE A 16 -18.40 -9.92 3.74
C PHE A 16 -17.32 -9.16 4.52
N ASP A 17 -17.58 -8.82 5.78
CA ASP A 17 -16.62 -8.15 6.66
C ASP A 17 -15.39 -9.03 6.93
N VAL A 18 -15.59 -10.33 7.16
CA VAL A 18 -14.49 -11.31 7.29
C VAL A 18 -13.69 -11.40 5.98
N LEU A 19 -14.36 -11.37 4.82
CA LEU A 19 -13.68 -11.35 3.52
C LEU A 19 -12.85 -10.06 3.34
N MET A 20 -13.42 -8.89 3.62
CA MET A 20 -12.71 -7.61 3.51
C MET A 20 -11.56 -7.50 4.51
N GLN A 21 -11.73 -8.04 5.72
CA GLN A 21 -10.67 -8.16 6.72
C GLN A 21 -9.56 -9.09 6.20
N THR A 22 -9.91 -10.21 5.59
CA THR A 22 -8.92 -11.11 4.96
C THR A 22 -8.15 -10.39 3.87
N PHE A 23 -8.83 -9.66 2.98
CA PHE A 23 -8.18 -8.84 1.95
C PHE A 23 -7.22 -7.80 2.55
N THR A 24 -7.63 -7.15 3.64
CA THR A 24 -6.80 -6.15 4.32
C THR A 24 -5.57 -6.79 4.96
N ILE A 25 -5.75 -7.86 5.74
CA ILE A 25 -4.67 -8.55 6.46
C ILE A 25 -3.70 -9.21 5.47
N MET A 26 -4.23 -10.00 4.53
CA MET A 26 -3.40 -10.69 3.54
C MET A 26 -2.72 -9.68 2.61
N GLY A 27 -3.40 -8.63 2.19
CA GLY A 27 -2.80 -7.57 1.36
C GLY A 27 -1.65 -6.85 2.07
N GLN A 28 -1.81 -6.53 3.35
CA GLN A 28 -0.75 -5.96 4.17
C GLN A 28 0.42 -6.94 4.37
N THR A 29 0.11 -8.22 4.59
CA THR A 29 1.11 -9.28 4.82
C THR A 29 1.91 -9.58 3.55
N ILE A 30 1.26 -9.69 2.39
CA ILE A 30 1.91 -9.87 1.09
C ILE A 30 2.84 -8.70 0.81
N LYS A 31 2.35 -7.47 0.98
CA LYS A 31 3.17 -6.26 0.81
C LYS A 31 4.42 -6.29 1.71
N ALA A 32 4.26 -6.63 2.99
CA ALA A 32 5.39 -6.71 3.92
C ALA A 32 6.38 -7.81 3.51
N TYR A 33 5.88 -8.99 3.11
CA TYR A 33 6.69 -10.11 2.67
C TYR A 33 7.45 -9.79 1.37
N GLU A 34 6.80 -9.17 0.39
CA GLU A 34 7.44 -8.78 -0.87
C GLU A 34 8.53 -7.75 -0.65
N LEU A 35 8.28 -6.76 0.22
CA LEU A 35 9.28 -5.76 0.59
C LEU A 35 10.47 -6.40 1.33
N ASP A 36 10.24 -7.31 2.26
CA ASP A 36 11.32 -7.94 3.05
C ASP A 36 12.17 -8.92 2.21
N LYS A 37 11.52 -9.70 1.33
CA LYS A 37 12.19 -10.78 0.61
C LYS A 37 12.83 -10.37 -0.70
N TYR A 38 12.23 -9.43 -1.42
CA TYR A 38 12.61 -9.14 -2.80
C TYR A 38 13.05 -7.70 -3.03
N ALA A 39 12.78 -6.77 -2.09
CA ALA A 39 13.22 -5.40 -2.29
C ALA A 39 14.70 -5.24 -1.91
N ASP A 40 15.53 -5.06 -2.93
CA ASP A 40 16.92 -4.64 -2.75
C ASP A 40 17.02 -3.24 -2.16
N PHE A 41 16.05 -2.38 -2.48
CA PHE A 41 16.04 -0.99 -2.09
C PHE A 41 14.60 -0.45 -2.05
N VAL A 42 14.27 0.36 -1.04
CA VAL A 42 12.91 0.87 -0.82
C VAL A 42 12.92 2.38 -0.65
N ILE A 43 12.17 3.09 -1.52
CA ILE A 43 11.95 4.53 -1.46
C ILE A 43 10.53 4.78 -0.95
N ARG A 44 10.39 5.63 0.08
CA ARG A 44 9.08 5.97 0.67
C ARG A 44 8.84 7.48 0.54
N PRO A 45 8.19 7.94 -0.55
CA PRO A 45 7.84 9.35 -0.70
C PRO A 45 6.79 9.77 0.33
N ASN A 46 6.81 11.05 0.71
CA ASN A 46 5.82 11.60 1.64
C ASN A 46 4.50 11.88 0.92
N LEU A 47 3.53 10.97 1.07
CA LEU A 47 2.21 11.05 0.46
C LEU A 47 1.09 11.23 1.50
N ALA A 48 1.41 11.62 2.75
CA ALA A 48 0.48 11.54 3.88
C ALA A 48 -0.84 12.32 3.69
N ALA A 49 -0.85 13.35 2.86
CA ALA A 49 -2.04 14.15 2.56
C ALA A 49 -2.78 13.73 1.26
N MET A 50 -2.28 12.74 0.53
CA MET A 50 -2.72 12.42 -0.83
C MET A 50 -3.57 11.16 -0.83
N SER A 51 -4.87 11.31 -1.12
CA SER A 51 -5.75 10.16 -1.31
C SER A 51 -5.52 9.52 -2.67
N GLY A 52 -5.46 8.19 -2.72
CA GLY A 52 -5.40 7.44 -3.98
C GLY A 52 -6.66 7.58 -4.85
N SER A 53 -7.78 8.06 -4.27
CA SER A 53 -9.01 8.38 -5.00
C SER A 53 -9.08 9.83 -5.50
N ASP A 54 -8.14 10.70 -5.07
CA ASP A 54 -8.07 12.09 -5.47
C ASP A 54 -7.01 12.27 -6.55
N PHE A 55 -7.44 12.11 -7.80
CA PHE A 55 -6.58 12.27 -8.97
C PHE A 55 -6.09 13.71 -9.17
N GLY A 56 -6.70 14.70 -8.51
CA GLY A 56 -6.26 16.10 -8.56
C GLY A 56 -4.88 16.30 -7.93
N GLN A 57 -4.49 15.44 -6.99
CA GLN A 57 -3.19 15.51 -6.30
C GLN A 57 -2.08 14.72 -7.00
N ARG A 58 -2.35 14.16 -8.19
CA ARG A 58 -1.38 13.34 -8.93
C ARG A 58 -0.06 14.07 -9.19
N ASN A 59 -0.10 15.35 -9.53
CA ASN A 59 1.12 16.13 -9.77
C ASN A 59 1.96 16.27 -8.49
N ALA A 60 1.33 16.56 -7.35
CA ALA A 60 2.01 16.64 -6.06
C ALA A 60 2.63 15.28 -5.66
N ALA A 61 1.95 14.18 -5.94
CA ALA A 61 2.47 12.83 -5.70
C ALA A 61 3.71 12.52 -6.55
N ILE A 62 3.73 12.96 -7.82
CA ILE A 62 4.89 12.84 -8.70
C ILE A 62 6.07 13.63 -8.15
N LEU A 63 5.85 14.90 -7.79
CA LEU A 63 6.89 15.75 -7.22
C LEU A 63 7.46 15.18 -5.92
N ALA A 64 6.61 14.66 -5.04
CA ALA A 64 7.06 13.99 -3.82
C ALA A 64 7.91 12.74 -4.11
N GLY A 65 7.59 12.01 -5.19
CA GLY A 65 8.38 10.90 -5.70
C GLY A 65 9.75 11.33 -6.22
N GLU A 66 9.78 12.35 -7.08
CA GLU A 66 11.01 12.92 -7.65
C GLU A 66 11.93 13.45 -6.54
N GLU A 67 11.39 14.20 -5.58
CA GLU A 67 12.12 14.71 -4.43
C GLU A 67 12.70 13.58 -3.57
N ALA A 68 11.90 12.53 -3.32
CA ALA A 68 12.34 11.39 -2.54
C ALA A 68 13.50 10.66 -3.23
N VAL A 69 13.46 10.49 -4.55
CA VAL A 69 14.56 9.90 -5.33
C VAL A 69 15.79 10.80 -5.34
N ALA A 70 15.62 12.10 -5.60
CA ALA A 70 16.73 13.05 -5.70
C ALA A 70 17.62 13.07 -4.45
N LYS A 71 17.01 12.93 -3.26
CA LYS A 71 17.71 12.91 -1.96
C LYS A 71 18.66 11.73 -1.78
N ILE A 72 18.40 10.61 -2.45
CA ILE A 72 19.12 9.34 -2.25
C ILE A 72 19.76 8.83 -3.55
N TRP A 73 19.63 9.58 -4.64
CA TRP A 73 20.11 9.20 -5.96
C TRP A 73 21.57 8.73 -5.98
N PRO A 74 22.53 9.42 -5.30
CA PRO A 74 23.92 8.95 -5.25
C PRO A 74 24.06 7.58 -4.57
N GLU A 75 23.27 7.32 -3.52
CA GLU A 75 23.28 6.02 -2.83
C GLU A 75 22.67 4.92 -3.70
N LEU A 76 21.56 5.23 -4.38
CA LEU A 76 20.92 4.31 -5.31
C LEU A 76 21.88 3.90 -6.44
N GLN A 77 22.57 4.85 -7.06
CA GLN A 77 23.57 4.56 -8.11
C GLN A 77 24.69 3.63 -7.61
N ARG A 78 25.18 3.84 -6.38
CA ARG A 78 26.21 2.96 -5.78
C ARG A 78 25.70 1.54 -5.59
N GLN A 79 24.49 1.38 -5.06
CA GLN A 79 23.90 0.05 -4.85
C GLN A 79 23.60 -0.67 -6.16
N MET A 80 23.12 0.05 -7.19
CA MET A 80 22.87 -0.52 -8.52
C MET A 80 24.16 -1.01 -9.17
N ALA A 81 25.23 -0.21 -9.12
CA ALA A 81 26.55 -0.62 -9.62
C ALA A 81 27.09 -1.86 -8.88
N ALA A 82 26.93 -1.94 -7.56
CA ALA A 82 27.35 -3.10 -6.76
C ALA A 82 26.55 -4.39 -7.08
N LYS A 83 25.30 -4.25 -7.53
CA LYS A 83 24.43 -5.36 -7.94
C LYS A 83 24.53 -5.69 -9.44
N GLY A 84 25.42 -5.02 -10.19
CA GLY A 84 25.62 -5.24 -11.62
C GLY A 84 24.51 -4.65 -12.51
N ALA A 85 23.63 -3.82 -11.96
CA ALA A 85 22.65 -3.06 -12.73
C ALA A 85 23.32 -1.79 -13.27
N THR A 86 23.56 -1.73 -14.58
CA THR A 86 24.07 -0.53 -15.25
C THR A 86 22.91 0.41 -15.56
N VAL A 87 22.97 1.64 -15.04
CA VAL A 87 22.08 2.77 -15.38
C VAL A 87 22.57 3.56 -16.57
#